data_AF-A0A9E7GSR6-F1
#
_entry.id   AF-A0A9E7GSR6-F1
#
_cell.length_a   1.000
_cell.length_b   1.000
_cell.length_c   1.000
_cell.angle_alpha   90.00
_cell.angle_beta   90.00
_cell.angle_gamma   90.00
#
_symmetry.space_group_name_H-M   'P 1'
#
loop_
_entity.id
_entity.type
_entity.pdbx_description
1 polymer ?
#
loop_
_entity_poly.entity_id
_entity_poly.type
_entity_poly.pdbx_seq_one_letter_code
_entity_poly.pdbx_strand_id
1 'polypeptide(L)'
;MQDLCRIRARSKDKPFQDLSIGDLSDLDVDAPLEPHWLGLTIGNRVWIDGSLAKKYVRGTLIPLIAKQVYSSLLEVLIEKATKSLVCNQRYHMTLIDWVHDMDWMISYMGDRITELDSQIEALRASLAPEAIVAAEQ
;
A
#
# COMPACT_ATOMS: atom_id res chain seq x y z
N MET A 1 -20.08 -5.21 3.21
CA MET A 1 -18.61 -5.35 3.15
C MET A 1 -18.14 -5.47 1.69
N GLN A 2 -18.22 -4.39 0.89
CA GLN A 2 -17.90 -4.53 -0.56
C GLN A 2 -17.03 -3.44 -1.19
N ASP A 3 -16.48 -2.46 -0.45
CA ASP A 3 -15.65 -1.42 -1.10
C ASP A 3 -14.59 -0.79 -0.16
N LEU A 4 -13.85 -1.58 0.61
CA LEU A 4 -12.90 -0.99 1.59
C LEU A 4 -11.64 -0.38 0.97
N CYS A 5 -11.16 -0.86 -0.19
CA CYS A 5 -9.96 -0.32 -0.83
C CYS A 5 -9.94 -0.51 -2.35
N ARG A 6 -10.70 0.31 -3.11
CA ARG A 6 -10.43 0.46 -4.54
C ARG A 6 -9.18 1.33 -4.74
N ILE A 7 -8.02 0.70 -4.88
CA ILE A 7 -6.88 1.35 -5.54
C ILE A 7 -7.27 1.46 -7.01
N ARG A 8 -7.77 2.63 -7.43
CA ARG A 8 -8.04 2.89 -8.84
C ARG A 8 -6.70 2.79 -9.57
N ALA A 9 -6.50 1.73 -10.36
CA ALA A 9 -5.50 1.76 -11.41
C ALA A 9 -5.82 3.00 -12.26
N ARG A 10 -4.92 3.99 -12.25
CA ARG A 10 -5.06 5.18 -13.08
C ARG A 10 -5.30 4.69 -14.52
N SER A 11 -6.29 5.26 -15.19
CA SER A 11 -6.60 4.96 -16.57
C SER A 11 -5.32 5.02 -17.42
N LYS A 12 -5.07 3.99 -18.23
CA LYS A 12 -4.42 4.19 -19.55
C LYS A 12 -5.11 5.40 -20.18
N ASP A 13 -4.36 6.33 -20.77
CA ASP A 13 -4.84 7.50 -21.56
C ASP A 13 -4.39 8.86 -21.03
N LYS A 14 -3.20 8.94 -20.43
CA LYS A 14 -2.28 10.06 -20.69
C LYS A 14 -0.86 9.75 -20.21
N PRO A 15 0.14 9.69 -21.10
CA PRO A 15 1.53 9.67 -20.66
C PRO A 15 1.83 10.96 -19.90
N PHE A 16 2.65 10.84 -18.86
CA PHE A 16 3.24 11.98 -18.17
C PHE A 16 4.09 12.74 -19.19
N GLN A 17 3.56 13.88 -19.63
CA GLN A 17 4.26 15.01 -20.25
C GLN A 17 5.23 14.64 -21.39
N ASP A 18 4.78 14.92 -22.62
CA ASP A 18 5.68 15.29 -23.71
C ASP A 18 6.50 16.50 -23.24
N LEU A 19 7.70 16.24 -22.70
CA LEU A 19 8.72 17.26 -22.62
C LEU A 19 9.18 17.45 -24.07
N SER A 20 8.53 18.38 -24.78
CA SER A 20 8.88 18.75 -26.14
C SER A 20 10.33 19.22 -26.17
N ILE A 21 11.24 18.29 -26.46
CA ILE A 21 12.59 18.57 -26.94
C ILE A 21 12.42 18.93 -28.42
N GLY A 22 11.77 20.07 -28.67
CA GLY A 22 11.46 20.53 -30.02
C GLY A 22 12.62 21.21 -30.75
N ASP A 23 13.71 21.54 -30.06
CA ASP A 23 14.79 22.39 -30.61
C ASP A 23 16.22 21.87 -30.33
N LEU A 24 16.40 20.55 -30.16
CA LEU A 24 17.73 19.96 -30.25
C LEU A 24 17.92 19.35 -31.63
N SER A 25 18.13 20.22 -32.61
CA SER A 25 18.57 19.82 -33.95
C SER A 25 19.81 18.93 -33.86
N ASP A 26 19.70 17.75 -34.48
CA ASP A 26 20.76 16.84 -34.88
C ASP A 26 21.74 16.41 -33.77
N LEU A 27 21.18 15.88 -32.67
CA LEU A 27 21.97 15.33 -31.57
C LEU A 27 22.12 13.82 -31.75
N ASP A 28 23.26 13.40 -32.29
CA ASP A 28 23.67 11.99 -32.36
C ASP A 28 23.69 11.37 -30.96
N VAL A 29 22.66 10.56 -30.67
CA VAL A 29 22.38 9.95 -29.36
C VAL A 29 23.30 8.76 -29.08
N ASP A 30 23.97 8.23 -30.10
CA ASP A 30 24.72 6.96 -30.03
C ASP A 30 26.22 7.14 -29.69
N ALA A 31 26.70 8.38 -29.53
CA ALA A 31 28.10 8.63 -29.16
C ALA A 31 28.39 8.28 -27.68
N PRO A 32 29.42 7.47 -27.38
CA PRO A 32 29.80 7.11 -26.02
C PRO A 32 30.03 8.33 -25.13
N LEU A 33 29.46 8.33 -23.93
CA LEU A 33 29.69 9.35 -22.90
C LEU A 33 31.10 9.21 -22.32
N GLU A 34 32.11 9.70 -23.02
CA GLU A 34 33.44 9.84 -22.44
C GLU A 34 33.42 10.84 -21.26
N PRO A 35 34.09 10.53 -20.14
CA PRO A 35 34.24 11.45 -19.02
C PRO A 35 35.26 12.54 -19.38
N HIS A 36 34.90 13.43 -20.30
CA HIS A 36 35.75 14.54 -20.75
C HIS A 36 35.88 15.69 -19.72
N TRP A 37 35.43 15.46 -18.48
CA TRP A 37 35.33 16.47 -17.41
C TRP A 37 36.62 16.69 -16.64
N LEU A 38 37.64 15.83 -16.82
CA LEU A 38 38.94 15.96 -16.16
C LEU A 38 39.70 17.25 -16.53
N GLY A 39 39.35 17.93 -17.62
CA GLY A 39 40.00 19.17 -18.08
C GLY A 39 39.34 20.49 -17.63
N LEU A 40 38.22 20.45 -16.91
CA LEU A 40 37.47 21.65 -16.51
C LEU A 40 37.91 22.12 -15.12
N THR A 41 38.98 22.92 -15.06
CA THR A 41 39.38 23.65 -13.85
C THR A 41 38.49 24.87 -13.63
N ILE A 42 38.32 25.27 -12.35
CA ILE A 42 37.44 26.36 -11.85
C ILE A 42 37.66 27.72 -12.57
N GLY A 43 38.78 27.90 -13.29
CA GLY A 43 39.12 29.13 -14.02
C GLY A 43 38.85 29.13 -15.53
N ASN A 44 38.48 27.99 -16.14
CA ASN A 44 38.21 27.96 -17.57
C ASN A 44 36.87 28.65 -17.86
N ARG A 45 36.94 29.73 -18.64
CA ARG A 45 35.76 30.45 -19.11
C ARG A 45 34.98 29.56 -20.07
N VAL A 46 34.14 28.68 -19.52
CA VAL A 46 33.18 27.84 -20.25
C VAL A 46 32.35 28.66 -21.25
N TRP A 47 32.23 29.97 -21.00
CA TRP A 47 31.54 30.97 -21.81
C TRP A 47 32.33 31.53 -23.01
N ILE A 48 33.63 31.25 -23.16
CA ILE A 48 34.43 31.73 -24.31
C ILE A 48 34.21 30.85 -25.55
N ASP A 49 33.99 29.55 -25.36
CA ASP A 49 33.77 28.60 -26.45
C ASP A 49 32.35 28.02 -26.37
N GLY A 50 31.55 28.27 -27.41
CA GLY A 50 30.20 27.74 -27.53
C GLY A 50 30.15 26.21 -27.46
N SER A 51 31.22 25.51 -27.85
CA SER A 51 31.31 24.05 -27.78
C SER A 51 31.41 23.55 -26.33
N LEU A 52 32.21 24.22 -25.49
CA LEU A 52 32.36 23.92 -24.06
C LEU A 52 31.12 24.33 -23.26
N ALA A 53 30.48 25.46 -23.61
CA ALA A 53 29.21 25.86 -23.03
C ALA A 53 28.10 24.81 -23.29
N LYS A 54 27.99 24.28 -24.51
CA LYS A 54 27.01 23.24 -24.86
C LYS A 54 27.25 21.94 -24.07
N LYS A 55 28.52 21.52 -23.92
CA LYS A 55 28.88 20.35 -23.11
C LYS A 55 28.56 20.58 -21.63
N TYR A 56 28.86 21.76 -21.09
CA TYR A 56 28.53 22.15 -19.72
C TYR A 56 27.03 22.09 -19.45
N VAL A 57 26.21 22.69 -20.33
CA VAL A 57 24.76 22.64 -20.24
C VAL A 57 24.23 21.20 -20.33
N ARG A 58 24.81 20.35 -21.20
CA ARG A 58 24.45 18.91 -21.26
C ARG A 58 24.77 18.19 -19.94
N GLY A 59 25.95 18.45 -19.39
CA GLY A 59 26.41 17.87 -18.13
C GLY A 59 25.58 18.28 -16.91
N THR A 60 24.97 19.47 -16.92
CA THR A 60 24.10 19.95 -15.83
C THR A 60 22.63 19.59 -16.04
N LEU A 61 22.18 19.48 -17.29
CA LEU A 61 20.82 19.09 -17.65
C LEU A 61 20.52 17.62 -17.29
N ILE A 62 21.47 16.70 -17.52
CA ILE A 62 21.27 15.26 -17.22
C ILE A 62 21.02 15.01 -15.72
N PRO A 63 21.82 15.55 -14.77
CA PRO A 63 21.53 15.46 -13.35
C PRO A 63 20.21 16.11 -12.94
N LEU A 64 19.82 17.22 -13.57
CA LEU A 64 18.58 17.92 -13.26
C LEU A 64 17.36 17.08 -13.64
N ILE A 65 17.36 16.52 -14.86
CA ILE A 65 16.30 15.63 -15.35
C ILE A 65 16.25 14.35 -14.51
N ALA A 66 17.40 13.74 -14.22
CA ALA A 66 17.45 12.55 -13.36
C ALA A 66 16.84 12.84 -11.99
N LYS A 67 17.20 13.96 -11.35
CA LYS A 67 16.61 14.37 -10.07
C LYS A 67 15.09 14.52 -10.15
N GLN A 68 14.57 15.17 -11.19
CA GLN A 68 13.13 15.34 -11.38
C GLN A 68 12.41 13.99 -11.55
N VAL A 69 12.91 13.13 -12.44
CA VAL A 69 12.31 11.81 -12.72
C VAL A 69 12.30 10.94 -11.46
N TYR A 70 13.42 10.86 -10.73
CA TYR A 70 13.50 10.06 -9.50
C TYR A 70 12.64 10.65 -8.38
N SER A 71 12.56 11.98 -8.25
CA SER A 71 11.70 12.61 -7.24
C SER A 71 10.23 12.33 -7.52
N SER A 72 9.78 12.50 -8.77
CA SER A 72 8.40 12.19 -9.17
C SER A 72 8.05 10.71 -9.01
N LEU A 73 8.98 9.80 -9.36
CA LEU A 73 8.77 8.37 -9.16
C LEU A 73 8.68 8.01 -7.67
N LEU A 74 9.53 8.61 -6.84
CA LEU A 74 9.55 8.39 -5.39
C LEU A 74 8.27 8.86 -4.72
N GLU A 75 7.74 10.03 -5.10
CA GLU A 75 6.46 10.53 -4.58
C GLU A 75 5.30 9.56 -4.85
N VAL A 76 5.19 9.06 -6.08
CA VAL A 76 4.15 8.09 -6.46
C VAL A 76 4.30 6.77 -5.69
N LEU A 77 5.53 6.31 -5.48
CA LEU A 77 5.81 5.10 -4.71
C LEU A 77 5.43 5.28 -3.24
N ILE A 78 5.79 6.42 -2.63
CA ILE A 78 5.42 6.75 -1.25
C ILE A 78 3.90 6.82 -1.11
N GLU A 79 3.21 7.54 -2.00
CA GLU A 79 1.75 7.65 -1.96
C GLU A 79 1.09 6.26 -2.03
N LYS A 80 1.56 5.39 -2.93
CA LYS A 80 1.06 4.02 -3.06
C LYS A 80 1.35 3.18 -1.82
N ALA A 81 2.56 3.27 -1.25
CA ALA A 81 2.95 2.55 -0.04
C ALA A 81 2.11 3.01 1.17
N THR A 82 1.93 4.32 1.36
CA THR A 82 1.12 4.88 2.44
C THR A 82 -0.34 4.45 2.32
N LYS A 83 -0.93 4.51 1.11
CA LYS A 83 -2.31 4.03 0.87
C LYS A 83 -2.46 2.54 1.17
N SER A 84 -1.49 1.72 0.76
CA SER A 84 -1.46 0.28 1.06
C SER A 84 -1.40 0.02 2.56
N LEU A 85 -0.53 0.74 3.29
CA LEU A 85 -0.39 0.59 4.74
C LEU A 85 -1.69 0.94 5.48
N VAL A 86 -2.31 2.08 5.15
CA VAL A 86 -3.59 2.49 5.75
C VAL A 86 -4.70 1.49 5.43
N CYS A 87 -4.73 0.96 4.20
CA CYS A 87 -5.68 -0.07 3.82
C CYS A 87 -5.50 -1.36 4.65
N ASN A 88 -4.26 -1.86 4.74
CA ASN A 88 -3.94 -3.04 5.53
C ASN A 88 -4.31 -2.84 7.00
N GLN A 89 -4.00 -1.68 7.56
CA GLN A 89 -4.37 -1.36 8.94
C GLN A 89 -5.89 -1.40 9.15
N ARG A 90 -6.68 -0.82 8.23
CA ARG A 90 -8.15 -0.88 8.29
C ARG A 90 -8.66 -2.31 8.18
N TYR A 91 -8.11 -3.09 7.25
CA TYR A 91 -8.47 -4.50 7.08
C TYR A 91 -8.22 -5.30 8.37
N HIS A 92 -7.04 -5.13 8.97
CA HIS A 92 -6.72 -5.80 10.24
C HIS A 92 -7.65 -5.37 11.37
N MET A 93 -7.98 -4.09 11.48
CA MET A 93 -8.92 -3.60 12.50
C MET A 93 -10.30 -4.25 12.34
N THR A 94 -10.86 -4.23 11.12
CA THR A 94 -12.16 -4.87 10.85
C THR A 94 -12.13 -6.37 11.11
N LEU A 95 -11.02 -7.05 10.82
CA LEU A 95 -10.87 -8.47 11.10
C LEU A 95 -10.85 -8.74 12.61
N ILE A 96 -10.14 -7.92 13.38
CA ILE A 96 -10.09 -8.04 14.85
C ILE A 96 -11.47 -7.82 15.45
N ASP A 97 -12.19 -6.78 15.03
CA ASP A 97 -13.56 -6.50 15.50
C ASP A 97 -14.48 -7.69 15.22
N TRP A 98 -14.42 -8.24 14.00
CA TRP A 98 -15.23 -9.40 13.63
C TRP A 98 -14.89 -10.66 14.43
N VAL A 99 -13.60 -10.93 14.66
CA VAL A 99 -13.18 -12.06 15.51
C VAL A 99 -13.70 -11.87 16.94
N HIS A 100 -13.64 -10.65 17.47
CA HIS A 100 -14.15 -10.33 18.79
C HIS A 100 -15.67 -10.52 18.89
N ASP A 101 -16.44 -10.07 17.89
CA ASP A 101 -17.89 -10.25 17.84
C ASP A 101 -18.27 -11.75 17.80
N MET A 102 -17.54 -12.55 17.03
CA MET A 102 -17.74 -14.00 16.95
C MET A 102 -17.39 -14.69 18.26
N ASP A 103 -16.30 -14.30 18.91
CA ASP A 103 -15.89 -14.82 20.22
C ASP A 103 -16.96 -14.54 21.28
N TRP A 104 -17.48 -13.29 21.32
CA TRP A 104 -18.59 -12.92 22.18
C TRP A 104 -19.84 -13.78 21.93
N MET A 105 -20.20 -14.00 20.66
CA MET A 105 -21.35 -14.84 20.31
C MET A 105 -21.15 -16.30 20.73
N ILE A 106 -19.94 -16.84 20.58
CA ILE A 106 -19.59 -18.20 21.01
C ILE A 106 -19.73 -18.32 22.53
N SER A 107 -19.18 -17.37 23.30
CA SER A 107 -19.34 -17.35 24.76
C SER A 107 -20.81 -17.27 25.16
N TYR A 108 -21.58 -16.37 24.54
CA TYR A 108 -23.01 -16.24 24.81
C TYR A 108 -23.78 -17.53 24.55
N MET A 109 -23.50 -18.21 23.44
CA MET A 109 -24.13 -19.51 23.15
C MET A 109 -23.67 -20.59 24.13
N GLY A 110 -22.40 -20.56 24.56
CA GLY A 110 -21.88 -21.44 25.61
C GLY A 110 -22.67 -21.31 26.92
N ASP A 111 -22.89 -20.07 27.38
CA ASP A 111 -23.67 -19.79 28.59
C ASP A 111 -25.13 -20.25 28.47
N ARG A 112 -25.72 -20.13 27.27
CA ARG A 112 -27.07 -20.62 27.00
C ARG A 112 -27.18 -22.14 27.04
N ILE A 113 -26.14 -22.85 26.58
CA ILE A 113 -26.09 -24.31 26.62
C ILE A 113 -25.99 -24.79 28.06
N THR A 114 -25.08 -24.21 28.86
CA THR A 114 -24.91 -24.60 30.26
C THR A 114 -26.17 -24.35 31.10
N GLU A 115 -26.89 -23.25 30.83
CA GLU A 115 -28.19 -22.96 31.43
C GLU A 115 -29.24 -24.01 31.06
N LEU A 116 -29.34 -24.38 29.77
CA LEU A 116 -30.28 -25.40 29.32
C LEU A 116 -29.97 -26.78 29.92
N ASP A 117 -28.70 -27.15 30.00
CA ASP A 117 -28.27 -28.41 30.63
C ASP A 117 -28.68 -28.45 32.11
N SER A 118 -28.52 -27.32 32.83
CA SER A 118 -28.96 -27.22 34.22
C SER A 118 -30.47 -27.40 34.36
N GLN A 119 -31.27 -26.80 33.47
CA GLN A 119 -32.72 -26.96 33.46
C GLN A 119 -33.14 -28.41 33.16
N ILE A 120 -32.47 -29.08 32.22
CA ILE A 120 -32.72 -30.49 31.90
C ILE A 120 -32.44 -31.37 33.12
N GLU A 121 -31.31 -31.17 33.80
CA GLU A 121 -30.96 -31.94 34.99
C GLU A 121 -31.93 -31.67 36.15
N ALA A 122 -32.38 -30.43 36.34
CA ALA A 122 -33.40 -30.08 37.34
C ALA A 122 -34.74 -30.78 37.05
N LEU A 123 -35.20 -30.78 35.80
CA LEU A 123 -36.42 -31.48 35.40
C LEU A 123 -36.29 -33.00 35.62
N ARG A 124 -35.14 -33.58 35.26
CA ARG A 124 -34.85 -35.00 35.47
C ARG A 124 -34.87 -35.37 36.95
N ALA A 125 -34.31 -34.53 37.82
CA ALA A 125 -34.35 -34.73 39.26
C ALA A 125 -35.76 -34.63 39.84
N SER A 126 -36.64 -33.81 39.27
CA SER A 126 -38.05 -33.71 39.68
C SER A 126 -38.90 -34.91 39.25
N LEU A 127 -38.60 -35.52 38.09
CA LEU A 127 -39.31 -36.72 37.59
C LEU A 127 -38.92 -38.00 38.33
N ALA A 128 -37.69 -38.10 38.84
CA ALA A 128 -37.18 -39.27 39.54
C ALA A 128 -38.02 -39.68 40.78
N PRO A 129 -38.41 -38.78 41.70
CA PRO A 129 -39.26 -39.13 42.84
C PRO A 129 -40.71 -39.46 42.44
N GLU A 130 -41.25 -38.86 41.39
CA GLU A 130 -42.63 -39.10 40.92
C GLU A 130 -42.79 -40.50 40.30
N ALA A 131 -41.77 -40.97 39.56
CA ALA A 131 -41.75 -42.31 39.00
C ALA A 131 -41.58 -43.42 40.07
N ILE A 132 -40.93 -43.13 41.19
CA ILE A 132 -40.77 -44.06 42.32
C ILE A 132 -42.11 -44.23 43.06
N VAL A 133 -42.85 -43.14 43.29
CA VAL A 133 -44.16 -43.18 43.96
C VAL A 133 -45.23 -43.91 43.12
N ALA A 134 -45.17 -43.81 41.79
CA ALA A 134 -46.10 -44.51 40.90
C ALA A 134 -45.85 -46.04 40.79
N ALA A 135 -44.66 -46.52 41.17
CA ALA A 135 -44.29 -47.93 41.13
C ALA A 135 -44.55 -48.70 42.45
N GLU A 136 -44.88 -47.99 43.53
CA GLU A 136 -45.19 -48.57 44.85
C GLU A 136 -46.72 -48.71 45.14
N GLN A 137 -47.59 -48.40 44.17
CA GLN A 137 -49.04 -48.67 44.20
C GLN A 137 -49.40 -49.99 43.54
#